data_AF-A0A223ZK71-F1
#
_entry.id   AF-A0A223ZK71-F1
#
_cell.length_a   1.000
_cell.length_b   1.000
_cell.length_c   1.000
_cell.angle_alpha   90.00
_cell.angle_beta   90.00
_cell.angle_gamma   90.00
#
_symmetry.space_group_name_H-M   'P 1'
#
loop_
_entity.id
_entity.type
_entity.pdbx_description
1 polymer ?
#
loop_
_entity_poly.entity_id
_entity_poly.type
_entity_poly.pdbx_seq_one_letter_code
_entity_poly.pdbx_strand_id
1 'polypeptide(L)'
;DTMNGVDPELIVGASTEVIAGENLIVTAGGIDSHIHFISPQQIYEALSNGITSMLGGGTGPATGTNATTCTPGSWNLARMLEAADAWPMNFG
;
A
#
# COMPACT_ATOMS: atom_id res chain seq x y z
N ASP A 1 13.13 -29.60 14.81
CA ASP A 1 13.83 -30.87 15.13
C ASP A 1 14.53 -30.92 16.49
N THR A 2 15.02 -29.80 17.03
CA THR A 2 15.80 -29.77 18.30
C THR A 2 15.32 -28.75 19.35
N MET A 3 14.50 -27.78 18.95
CA MET A 3 13.91 -26.77 19.83
C MET A 3 12.52 -27.21 20.31
N ASN A 4 12.21 -26.97 21.59
CA ASN A 4 10.88 -27.21 22.15
C ASN A 4 9.92 -26.07 21.77
N GLY A 5 8.64 -26.40 21.54
CA GLY A 5 7.56 -25.40 21.42
C GLY A 5 7.54 -24.60 20.10
N VAL A 6 8.22 -25.06 19.05
CA VAL A 6 8.11 -24.46 17.71
C VAL A 6 6.72 -24.75 17.15
N ASP A 7 6.02 -23.70 16.69
CA ASP A 7 4.73 -23.84 16.02
C ASP A 7 4.89 -24.62 14.70
N PRO A 8 4.04 -25.64 14.42
CA PRO A 8 4.09 -26.40 13.18
C PRO A 8 4.03 -25.55 11.90
N GLU A 9 3.40 -24.37 11.94
CA GLU A 9 3.30 -23.45 10.80
C GLU A 9 4.50 -22.48 10.67
N LEU A 10 5.44 -22.48 11.64
CA LEU A 10 6.57 -21.54 11.71
C LEU A 10 7.95 -22.22 11.60
N ILE A 11 8.06 -23.26 10.79
CA ILE A 11 9.32 -23.97 10.54
C ILE A 11 10.25 -23.15 9.62
N VAL A 12 11.48 -22.90 10.07
CA VAL A 12 12.56 -22.35 9.23
C VAL A 12 13.26 -23.49 8.48
N GLY A 13 13.21 -23.47 7.16
CA GLY A 13 13.78 -24.50 6.28
C GLY A 13 14.73 -23.93 5.23
N ALA A 14 15.12 -24.77 4.27
CA ALA A 14 16.06 -24.39 3.20
C ALA A 14 15.52 -23.30 2.25
N SER A 15 14.21 -23.08 2.24
CA SER A 15 13.52 -22.10 1.38
C SER A 15 13.01 -20.88 2.16
N THR A 16 13.44 -20.68 3.41
CA THR A 16 12.98 -19.59 4.26
C THR A 16 13.95 -18.40 4.19
N GLU A 17 13.46 -17.24 3.76
CA GLU A 17 14.16 -15.96 3.92
C GLU A 17 14.02 -15.45 5.36
N VAL A 18 15.00 -14.68 5.84
CA VAL A 18 15.04 -14.15 7.20
C VAL A 18 15.28 -12.65 7.19
N ILE A 19 14.36 -11.90 7.78
CA ILE A 19 14.53 -10.48 8.10
C ILE A 19 14.75 -10.35 9.60
N ALA A 20 15.89 -9.79 10.00
CA ALA A 20 16.25 -9.55 11.40
C ALA A 20 15.35 -8.47 12.02
N GLY A 21 14.63 -8.81 13.09
CA GLY A 21 13.66 -7.94 13.77
C GLY A 21 14.06 -7.56 15.21
N GLU A 22 15.19 -8.08 15.70
CA GLU A 22 15.65 -7.80 17.06
C GLU A 22 15.90 -6.30 17.28
N ASN A 23 15.39 -5.78 18.40
CA ASN A 23 15.46 -4.36 18.76
C ASN A 23 14.73 -3.39 17.81
N LEU A 24 13.88 -3.90 16.91
CA LEU A 24 13.02 -3.09 16.05
C LEU A 24 11.55 -3.18 16.49
N ILE A 25 10.76 -2.18 16.10
CA ILE A 25 9.30 -2.22 16.22
C ILE A 25 8.74 -2.52 14.83
N VAL A 26 7.92 -3.57 14.73
CA VAL A 26 7.16 -3.89 13.52
C VAL A 26 5.71 -3.49 13.75
N THR A 27 5.16 -2.70 12.82
CA THR A 27 3.74 -2.36 12.79
C THR A 27 3.11 -2.91 11.51
N ALA A 28 1.78 -2.96 11.47
CA ALA A 28 1.09 -3.05 10.19
C ALA A 28 1.43 -1.80 9.34
N GLY A 29 1.33 -1.93 8.02
CA GLY A 29 1.39 -0.77 7.14
C GLY A 29 0.17 0.13 7.35
N GLY A 30 0.37 1.44 7.27
CA GLY A 30 -0.70 2.43 7.39
C GLY A 30 -1.73 2.30 6.28
N ILE A 31 -2.99 2.56 6.64
CA ILE A 31 -4.12 2.67 5.71
C ILE A 31 -4.60 4.11 5.76
N ASP A 32 -4.40 4.84 4.67
CA ASP A 32 -4.98 6.17 4.51
C ASP A 32 -6.26 6.05 3.69
N SER A 33 -7.39 6.37 4.31
CA SER A 33 -8.71 6.26 3.70
C SER A 33 -9.26 7.58 3.14
N HIS A 34 -8.44 8.62 3.02
CA HIS A 34 -8.84 9.93 2.52
C HIS A 34 -7.82 10.48 1.52
N ILE A 35 -7.58 9.75 0.44
CA ILE A 35 -6.61 10.14 -0.58
C ILE A 35 -7.26 10.88 -1.74
N HIS A 36 -6.74 12.06 -2.05
CA HIS A 36 -6.96 12.72 -3.33
C HIS A 36 -5.86 12.29 -4.30
N PHE A 37 -6.17 11.57 -5.38
CA PHE A 37 -5.17 11.13 -6.37
C PHE A 37 -4.80 12.27 -7.34
N ILE A 38 -4.11 13.28 -6.80
CA ILE A 38 -3.72 14.52 -7.51
C ILE A 38 -2.45 14.30 -8.34
N SER A 39 -1.47 13.60 -7.77
CA SER A 39 -0.15 13.42 -8.41
C SER A 39 0.46 12.06 -8.05
N PRO A 40 1.19 11.39 -8.94
CA PRO A 40 1.87 10.14 -8.61
C PRO A 40 2.91 10.27 -7.49
N GLN A 41 3.50 11.46 -7.32
CA GLN A 41 4.57 11.71 -6.34
C GLN A 41 4.13 11.44 -4.89
N GLN A 42 2.84 11.59 -4.59
CA GLN A 42 2.30 11.35 -3.25
C GLN A 42 2.45 9.89 -2.79
N ILE A 43 2.64 8.94 -3.72
CA ILE A 43 2.91 7.54 -3.41
C ILE A 43 4.27 7.37 -2.71
N TYR A 44 5.29 8.11 -3.15
CA TYR A 44 6.61 8.09 -2.51
C TYR A 44 6.54 8.62 -1.08
N GLU A 45 5.79 9.71 -0.87
CA GLU A 45 5.59 10.29 0.45
C GLU A 45 4.88 9.28 1.38
N ALA A 46 3.78 8.69 0.90
CA ALA A 46 3.02 7.68 1.62
C ALA A 46 3.90 6.48 2.04
N LEU A 47 4.62 5.88 1.10
CA LEU A 47 5.51 4.74 1.35
C LEU A 47 6.63 5.09 2.34
N SER A 48 7.25 6.25 2.18
CA SER A 48 8.35 6.67 3.06
C SER A 48 7.92 6.87 4.52
N ASN A 49 6.62 7.11 4.75
CA ASN A 49 6.01 7.23 6.06
C ASN A 49 5.23 5.97 6.50
N GLY A 50 5.48 4.83 5.86
CA GLY A 50 4.90 3.54 6.26
C GLY A 50 3.44 3.31 5.87
N ILE A 51 2.84 4.15 5.02
CA ILE A 51 1.51 3.87 4.43
C ILE A 51 1.68 2.87 3.30
N THR A 52 0.83 1.85 3.29
CA THR A 52 0.87 0.76 2.27
C THR A 52 -0.44 0.62 1.51
N SER A 53 -1.52 1.26 2.00
CA SER A 53 -2.83 1.26 1.35
C SER A 53 -3.37 2.69 1.25
N MET A 54 -3.75 3.09 0.03
CA MET A 54 -4.27 4.41 -0.28
C MET A 54 -5.69 4.28 -0.84
N LEU A 55 -6.70 4.68 -0.06
CA LEU A 55 -8.10 4.64 -0.48
C LEU A 55 -8.65 6.05 -0.72
N GLY A 56 -9.30 6.27 -1.85
CA GLY A 56 -9.89 7.56 -2.19
C GLY A 56 -10.27 7.71 -3.66
N GLY A 57 -9.91 8.84 -4.26
CA GLY A 57 -10.31 9.10 -5.65
C GLY A 57 -9.59 10.29 -6.27
N GLY A 58 -9.54 10.31 -7.59
CA GLY A 58 -8.92 11.38 -8.35
C GLY A 58 -8.59 10.99 -9.78
N THR A 59 -8.26 11.99 -10.59
CA THR A 59 -7.90 11.84 -12.01
C THR A 59 -6.69 12.70 -12.36
N GLY A 60 -5.80 12.91 -11.39
CA GLY A 60 -4.72 13.88 -11.47
C GLY A 60 -5.13 15.28 -11.00
N PRO A 61 -4.42 16.35 -11.40
CA PRO A 61 -4.57 17.69 -10.84
C PRO A 61 -5.79 18.47 -11.39
N ALA A 62 -6.92 17.78 -11.58
CA ALA A 62 -8.18 18.38 -12.00
C ALA A 62 -8.87 19.07 -10.81
N THR A 63 -9.62 20.15 -11.07
CA THR A 63 -10.37 20.88 -10.02
C THR A 63 -11.27 19.96 -9.19
N GLY A 64 -11.90 18.96 -9.81
CA GLY A 64 -12.70 17.96 -9.10
C GLY A 64 -11.86 17.18 -8.08
N THR A 65 -10.74 16.61 -8.51
CA THR A 65 -9.83 15.86 -7.63
C THR A 65 -9.21 16.72 -6.53
N ASN A 66 -8.92 17.99 -6.81
CA ASN A 66 -8.40 18.91 -5.79
C ASN A 66 -9.45 19.22 -4.70
N ALA A 67 -10.73 18.99 -4.97
CA ALA A 67 -11.83 19.27 -4.04
C ALA A 67 -12.43 18.01 -3.43
N THR A 68 -12.46 16.89 -4.15
CA THR A 68 -13.16 15.67 -3.75
C THR A 68 -12.32 14.43 -4.05
N THR A 69 -12.40 13.43 -3.17
CA THR A 69 -11.82 12.09 -3.35
C THR A 69 -12.66 11.24 -4.30
N CYS A 70 -12.89 11.74 -5.53
CA CYS A 70 -13.76 11.09 -6.50
C CYS A 70 -13.03 10.80 -7.83
N THR A 71 -13.20 9.58 -8.32
CA THR A 71 -12.83 9.16 -9.68
C THR A 71 -14.12 8.99 -10.50
N PRO A 72 -14.61 10.04 -11.20
CA PRO A 72 -15.99 10.05 -11.68
C PRO A 72 -16.17 9.23 -12.95
N GLY A 73 -17.04 8.21 -12.88
CA GLY A 73 -17.49 7.42 -14.03
C GLY A 73 -16.55 6.28 -14.42
N SER A 74 -17.11 5.31 -15.15
CA SER A 74 -16.43 4.05 -15.49
C SER A 74 -15.15 4.24 -16.29
N TRP A 75 -15.10 5.22 -17.19
CA TRP A 75 -13.91 5.48 -18.00
C TRP A 75 -12.74 5.97 -17.16
N ASN A 76 -12.95 6.94 -16.27
CA ASN A 76 -11.91 7.46 -15.38
C ASN A 76 -11.45 6.38 -14.40
N LEU A 77 -12.38 5.59 -13.86
CA LEU A 77 -12.05 4.48 -12.98
C LEU A 77 -11.13 3.47 -13.68
N ALA A 78 -11.46 3.07 -14.91
CA ALA A 78 -10.62 2.17 -15.69
C ALA A 78 -9.21 2.74 -15.95
N ARG A 79 -9.08 4.04 -16.27
CA ARG A 79 -7.78 4.69 -16.46
C ARG A 79 -6.96 4.75 -15.17
N MET A 80 -7.60 4.99 -14.03
CA MET A 80 -6.91 5.04 -12.74
C MET A 80 -6.48 3.65 -12.27
N LEU A 81 -7.27 2.61 -12.54
CA LEU A 81 -6.87 1.23 -12.27
C LEU A 81 -5.68 0.81 -13.15
N GLU A 82 -5.66 1.18 -14.43
CA GLU A 82 -4.50 0.98 -15.30
C GLU A 82 -3.25 1.71 -14.78
N ALA A 83 -3.42 2.95 -14.29
CA ALA A 83 -2.31 3.71 -13.72
C ALA A 83 -1.80 3.13 -12.38
N ALA A 84 -2.67 2.51 -11.59
CA ALA A 84 -2.33 1.89 -10.30
C ALA A 84 -1.44 0.65 -10.45
N ASP A 85 -1.55 -0.08 -11.57
CA ASP A 85 -0.79 -1.32 -11.83
C ASP A 85 0.73 -1.12 -11.84
N ALA A 86 1.20 0.12 -12.04
CA ALA A 86 2.61 0.47 -12.03
C ALA A 86 3.22 0.61 -10.62
N TRP A 87 2.42 0.52 -9.55
CA TRP A 87 2.84 0.91 -8.20
C TRP A 87 2.76 -0.25 -7.20
N PRO A 88 3.76 -0.41 -6.32
CA PRO A 88 3.79 -1.46 -5.32
C PRO A 88 2.99 -1.07 -4.06
N MET A 89 1.70 -0.76 -4.23
CA MET A 89 0.79 -0.36 -3.15
C MET A 89 -0.60 -0.95 -3.34
N ASN A 90 -1.37 -1.02 -2.26
CA ASN A 90 -2.80 -1.30 -2.37
C ASN A 90 -3.57 0.01 -2.66
N PHE A 91 -4.52 -0.05 -3.58
CA PHE A 91 -5.37 1.07 -3.96
C PHE A 91 -6.85 0.71 -3.85
N GLY A 92 -7.71 1.71 -3.60
CA GLY A 92 -9.17 1.54 -3.59
C GLY A 92 -9.92 2.86 -3.51
#